data_AF-A0A561VLW4-F1
#
_entry.id   AF-A0A561VLW4-F1
#
_cell.length_a   1.000
_cell.length_b   1.000
_cell.length_c   1.000
_cell.angle_alpha   90.00
_cell.angle_beta   90.00
_cell.angle_gamma   90.00
#
_symmetry.space_group_name_H-M   'P 1'
#
loop_
_entity.id
_entity.type
_entity.pdbx_description
1 polymer ?
#
loop_
_entity_poly.entity_id
_entity_poly.type
_entity_poly.pdbx_seq_one_letter_code
_entity_poly.pdbx_strand_id
1 'polypeptide(L)'
;MWLESHDQSYVVATRRNDDMITTSMGTARADDLIAALPGRAWSRICAGPGAHGPREYDWARVPVRICWRPGRGHWLLARRNRTTGELAYYVCYGPRRTRLMDLARIAGSRWAVEECFQQAKGQAGLDEYQVRDWRAWHAHITLSMAALAWLVVAKTTTPKSGTHGSDGMMIGYTVPEIRRLIAALLVRRHQAKHVWWWSRWRRRRQARLSHYKRRGHALC
;
A
#
# COMPACT_ATOMS: atom_id res chain seq x y z
N MET A 1 21.52 13.97 -1.92
CA MET A 1 20.41 13.18 -2.49
C MET A 1 19.37 14.14 -3.11
N TRP A 2 18.68 13.81 -4.21
CA TRP A 2 17.74 14.74 -4.89
C TRP A 2 16.60 15.25 -3.97
N LEU A 3 16.07 14.39 -3.08
CA LEU A 3 15.03 14.80 -2.14
C LEU A 3 15.53 15.85 -1.14
N GLU A 4 16.76 15.71 -0.64
CA GLU A 4 17.36 16.65 0.30
C GLU A 4 17.68 18.01 -0.34
N SER A 5 18.02 18.03 -1.64
CA SER A 5 18.25 19.30 -2.35
C SER A 5 16.96 20.09 -2.53
N HIS A 6 15.81 19.41 -2.56
CA HIS A 6 14.46 19.98 -2.65
C HIS A 6 13.75 20.07 -1.29
N ASP A 7 14.47 19.86 -0.19
CA ASP A 7 13.96 19.94 1.18
C ASP A 7 12.75 19.02 1.46
N GLN A 8 12.67 17.89 0.75
CA GLN A 8 11.62 16.90 0.89
C GLN A 8 11.97 15.88 1.98
N SER A 9 11.11 15.78 2.99
CA SER A 9 11.27 14.81 4.08
C SER A 9 10.97 13.40 3.59
N TYR A 10 11.71 12.41 4.07
CA TYR A 10 11.53 11.02 3.66
C TYR A 10 11.86 10.03 4.76
N VAL A 11 11.30 8.83 4.62
CA VAL A 11 11.66 7.64 5.38
C VAL A 11 11.83 6.50 4.39
N VAL A 12 13.03 5.93 4.33
CA VAL A 12 13.40 4.89 3.35
C VAL A 12 13.99 3.70 4.08
N ALA A 13 13.53 2.49 3.72
CA ALA A 13 14.09 1.26 4.27
C ALA A 13 15.53 1.08 3.82
N THR A 14 16.40 0.67 4.74
CA THR A 14 17.83 0.44 4.51
C THR A 14 18.19 -0.97 4.96
N ARG A 15 19.30 -1.51 4.46
CA ARG A 15 19.80 -2.82 4.86
C ARG A 15 20.57 -2.71 6.16
N ARG A 16 20.65 -3.83 6.88
CA ARG A 16 21.36 -3.90 8.17
C ARG A 16 22.87 -3.61 8.04
N ASN A 17 23.47 -3.98 6.90
CA ASN A 17 24.89 -3.83 6.63
C ASN A 17 25.23 -2.48 5.94
N ASP A 18 24.27 -1.57 5.78
CA ASP A 18 24.54 -0.28 5.13
C ASP A 18 25.36 0.59 6.09
N ASP A 19 26.44 1.18 5.56
CA ASP A 19 27.29 2.10 6.31
C ASP A 19 26.63 3.47 6.46
N MET A 20 26.56 3.93 7.70
CA MET A 20 26.01 5.21 8.08
C MET A 20 27.14 6.13 8.56
N ILE A 21 27.14 7.36 8.09
CA ILE A 21 27.99 8.40 8.66
C ILE A 21 27.44 8.73 10.04
N THR A 22 28.25 8.64 11.09
CA THR A 22 27.86 8.95 12.46
C THR A 22 27.90 10.46 12.71
N THR A 23 27.37 10.90 13.86
CA THR A 23 27.52 12.30 14.31
C THR A 23 28.94 12.65 14.76
N SER A 24 29.81 11.65 14.95
CA SER A 24 31.21 11.81 15.36
C SER A 24 32.19 11.83 14.18
N MET A 25 31.71 12.07 12.95
CA MET A 25 32.50 12.01 11.71
C MET A 25 33.10 10.63 11.38
N GLY A 26 32.60 9.56 12.01
CA GLY A 26 32.96 8.19 11.65
C GLY A 26 31.98 7.55 10.68
N THR A 27 32.30 6.34 10.25
CA THR A 27 31.37 5.43 9.55
C THR A 27 31.10 4.24 10.46
N ALA A 28 29.84 3.87 10.61
CA ALA A 28 29.45 2.68 11.35
C ALA A 28 28.26 2.02 10.67
N ARG A 29 28.16 0.69 10.76
CA ARG A 29 27.05 -0.04 10.17
C ARG A 29 25.76 0.23 10.92
N ALA A 30 24.65 0.13 10.20
CA ALA A 30 23.33 0.36 10.79
C ALA A 30 23.01 -0.61 11.94
N ASP A 31 23.42 -1.87 11.85
CA ASP A 31 23.23 -2.84 12.93
C ASP A 31 24.08 -2.53 14.16
N ASP A 32 25.37 -2.22 13.99
CA ASP A 32 26.27 -1.86 15.10
C ASP A 32 25.78 -0.62 15.87
N LEU A 33 25.30 0.41 15.15
CA LEU A 33 24.74 1.62 15.76
C LEU A 33 23.50 1.35 16.60
N ILE A 34 22.66 0.41 16.18
CA ILE A 34 21.42 0.05 16.88
C ILE A 34 21.72 -0.92 18.04
N ALA A 35 22.69 -1.83 17.87
CA ALA A 35 23.14 -2.74 18.92
C ALA A 35 23.79 -2.00 20.10
N ALA A 36 24.47 -0.89 19.83
CA ALA A 36 25.06 -0.03 20.85
C ALA A 36 24.03 0.75 21.70
N LEU A 37 22.74 0.75 21.31
CA LEU A 37 21.73 1.51 22.05
C LEU A 37 21.35 0.83 23.37
N PRO A 38 21.25 1.59 24.46
CA PRO A 38 20.75 1.05 25.71
C PRO A 38 19.26 0.71 25.58
N GLY A 39 18.79 -0.27 26.36
CA GLY A 39 17.38 -0.71 26.35
C GLY A 39 16.37 0.44 26.54
N ARG A 40 16.73 1.47 27.32
CA ARG A 40 15.90 2.68 27.53
C ARG A 40 15.66 3.54 26.28
N ALA A 41 16.48 3.39 25.24
CA ALA A 41 16.32 4.12 23.99
C ALA A 41 15.17 3.56 23.13
N TRP A 42 14.70 2.36 23.44
CA TRP A 42 13.58 1.71 22.78
C TRP A 42 12.27 2.17 23.41
N SER A 43 11.35 2.64 22.57
CA SER A 43 10.01 3.05 22.97
C SER A 43 8.98 2.19 22.26
N ARG A 44 8.00 1.71 23.03
CA ARG A 44 6.87 0.96 22.49
C ARG A 44 5.89 1.91 21.81
N ILE A 45 5.62 1.67 20.54
CA ILE A 45 4.67 2.49 19.77
C ILE A 45 3.71 1.57 19.03
N CYS A 46 2.41 1.80 19.24
CA CYS A 46 1.36 1.17 18.47
C CYS A 46 1.29 1.81 17.08
N ALA A 47 1.52 1.04 16.02
CA ALA A 47 1.50 1.54 14.64
C ALA A 47 0.06 1.79 14.10
N GLY A 48 -0.96 1.76 14.97
CA GLY A 48 -2.37 1.93 14.65
C GLY A 48 -3.21 0.66 14.80
N PRO A 49 -4.55 0.76 14.73
CA PRO A 49 -5.44 -0.39 14.75
C PRO A 49 -5.29 -1.18 13.44
N GLY A 50 -4.57 -2.30 13.47
CA GLY A 50 -4.50 -3.22 12.34
C GLY A 50 -5.71 -4.16 12.31
N ALA A 51 -5.96 -4.77 11.15
CA ALA A 51 -6.99 -5.82 10.99
C ALA A 51 -6.79 -7.05 11.90
N HIS A 52 -5.59 -7.22 12.48
CA HIS A 52 -5.22 -8.29 13.41
C HIS A 52 -4.94 -7.79 14.84
N GLY A 53 -5.41 -6.58 15.20
CA GLY A 53 -5.17 -5.95 16.51
C GLY A 53 -4.08 -4.86 16.49
N PRO A 54 -3.84 -4.18 17.63
CA PRO A 54 -2.80 -3.16 17.74
C PRO A 54 -1.43 -3.82 17.53
N ARG A 55 -0.75 -3.45 16.44
CA ARG A 55 0.61 -3.93 16.18
C ARG A 55 1.59 -3.07 16.97
N GLU A 56 2.00 -3.60 18.10
CA GLU A 56 3.01 -3.01 18.96
C GLU A 56 4.41 -3.43 18.48
N TYR A 57 5.22 -2.45 18.11
CA TYR A 57 6.64 -2.66 17.84
C TYR A 57 7.44 -1.77 18.78
N ASP A 58 8.64 -2.24 19.13
CA ASP A 58 9.61 -1.41 19.83
C ASP A 58 10.42 -0.64 18.79
N TRP A 59 10.50 0.68 18.94
CA TRP A 59 11.19 1.56 18.02
C TRP A 59 12.32 2.29 18.73
N ALA A 60 13.43 2.47 18.04
CA ALA A 60 14.52 3.30 18.50
C ALA A 60 15.05 4.16 17.36
N ARG A 61 15.60 5.33 17.68
CA ARG A 61 16.25 6.20 16.70
C ARG A 61 17.64 6.61 17.16
N VAL A 62 18.55 6.77 16.21
CA VAL A 62 19.90 7.28 16.41
C VAL A 62 20.09 8.46 15.45
N PRO A 63 20.57 9.62 15.93
CA PRO A 63 20.96 10.68 15.02
C PRO A 63 22.15 10.21 14.18
N VAL A 64 22.07 10.41 12.87
CA VAL A 64 23.15 10.07 11.92
C VAL A 64 23.50 11.31 11.11
N ARG A 65 24.67 11.24 10.46
CA ARG A 65 25.33 12.28 9.68
C ARG A 65 25.74 13.52 10.49
N ILE A 66 26.80 14.15 10.01
CA ILE A 66 27.22 15.48 10.45
C ILE A 66 26.67 16.55 9.51
N CYS A 67 26.64 17.80 9.99
CA CYS A 67 26.25 18.98 9.20
C CYS A 67 24.80 18.96 8.71
N TRP A 68 23.87 18.80 9.66
CA TRP A 68 22.45 18.98 9.35
C TRP A 68 22.19 20.40 8.86
N ARG A 69 21.34 20.54 7.84
CA ARG A 69 20.77 21.85 7.52
C ARG A 69 20.06 22.43 8.76
N PRO A 70 20.15 23.74 9.03
CA PRO A 70 19.45 24.35 10.15
C PRO A 70 17.97 23.94 10.17
N GLY A 71 17.48 23.45 11.31
CA GLY A 71 16.10 23.00 11.47
C GLY A 71 15.77 21.61 10.90
N ARG A 72 16.72 20.93 10.24
CA ARG A 72 16.57 19.55 9.75
C ARG A 72 17.37 18.56 10.58
N GLY A 73 17.05 17.28 10.45
CA GLY A 73 17.80 16.20 11.06
C GLY A 73 17.75 14.93 10.24
N HIS A 74 18.76 14.10 10.47
CA HIS A 74 18.89 12.77 9.88
C HIS A 74 18.91 11.74 11.01
N TRP A 75 18.13 10.68 10.86
CA TRP A 75 18.05 9.62 11.85
C TRP A 75 18.10 8.25 11.18
N LEU A 76 18.79 7.32 11.82
CA LEU A 76 18.59 5.90 11.61
C LEU A 76 17.51 5.44 12.59
N LEU A 77 16.46 4.84 12.07
CA LEU A 77 15.33 4.31 12.82
C LEU A 77 15.37 2.78 12.75
N ALA A 78 15.23 2.12 13.89
CA ALA A 78 15.08 0.68 13.97
C ALA A 78 13.72 0.31 14.53
N ARG A 79 13.13 -0.75 13.96
CA ARG A 79 11.91 -1.39 14.41
C ARG A 79 12.22 -2.80 14.83
N ARG A 80 11.85 -3.18 16.05
CA ARG A 80 11.99 -4.54 16.59
C ARG A 80 10.64 -5.23 16.71
N ASN A 81 10.55 -6.43 16.15
CA ASN A 81 9.45 -7.34 16.42
C ASN A 81 9.66 -8.02 17.78
N ARG A 82 8.65 -7.99 18.66
CA ARG A 82 8.75 -8.56 20.01
C ARG A 82 8.67 -10.09 20.02
N THR A 83 7.96 -10.68 19.07
CA THR A 83 7.77 -12.13 19.01
C THR A 83 8.94 -12.80 18.31
N THR A 84 9.37 -12.27 17.16
CA THR A 84 10.46 -12.86 16.37
C THR A 84 11.83 -12.29 16.70
N GLY A 85 11.90 -11.13 17.37
CA GLY A 85 13.15 -10.42 17.61
C GLY A 85 13.75 -9.72 16.39
N GLU A 86 13.11 -9.85 15.21
CA GLU A 86 13.64 -9.32 13.96
C GLU A 86 13.68 -7.79 13.95
N LEU A 87 14.76 -7.26 13.39
CA LEU A 87 15.02 -5.83 13.25
C LEU A 87 14.85 -5.38 11.79
N ALA A 88 14.15 -4.26 11.60
CA ALA A 88 14.09 -3.55 10.33
C ALA A 88 14.65 -2.13 10.51
N TYR A 89 15.40 -1.66 9.50
CA TYR A 89 16.15 -0.40 9.55
C TYR A 89 15.62 0.60 8.52
N TYR A 90 15.59 1.88 8.89
CA TYR A 90 15.13 2.97 8.04
C TYR A 90 16.00 4.20 8.20
N VAL A 91 16.30 4.88 7.10
CA VAL A 91 16.92 6.21 7.10
C VAL A 91 15.84 7.26 6.96
N CYS A 92 15.85 8.23 7.88
CA CYS A 92 14.86 9.28 7.98
C CYS A 92 15.52 10.65 7.80
N TYR A 93 14.85 11.52 7.07
CA TYR A 93 15.19 12.94 6.93
C TYR A 93 13.94 13.80 7.12
N GLY A 94 14.05 14.87 7.91
CA GLY A 94 12.93 15.78 8.13
C GLY A 94 13.20 16.87 9.16
N PRO A 95 12.16 17.58 9.66
CA PRO A 95 12.30 18.61 10.68
C PRO A 95 12.96 18.07 11.96
N ARG A 96 13.93 18.79 12.53
CA ARG A 96 14.71 18.35 13.72
C ARG A 96 13.82 17.99 14.93
N ARG A 97 12.64 18.62 15.04
CA ARG A 97 11.66 18.40 16.12
C ARG A 97 10.71 17.22 15.88
N THR A 98 10.89 16.45 14.81
CA THR A 98 10.05 15.27 14.52
C THR A 98 10.14 14.27 15.66
N ARG A 99 8.99 13.79 16.15
CA ARG A 99 8.93 12.84 17.26
C ARG A 99 9.17 11.43 16.74
N LEU A 100 9.65 10.55 17.63
CA LEU A 100 9.82 9.13 17.30
C LEU A 100 8.49 8.49 16.85
N MET A 101 7.38 8.88 17.48
CA MET A 101 6.03 8.43 17.12
C MET A 101 5.65 8.78 15.68
N ASP A 102 5.99 9.98 15.22
CA ASP A 102 5.68 10.42 13.85
C ASP A 102 6.50 9.62 12.83
N LEU A 103 7.80 9.43 13.10
CA LEU A 103 8.69 8.61 12.27
C LEU A 103 8.20 7.15 12.21
N ALA A 104 7.82 6.58 13.36
CA ALA A 104 7.29 5.22 13.43
C ALA A 104 5.98 5.06 12.65
N ARG A 105 5.07 6.06 12.73
CA ARG A 105 3.83 6.07 11.96
C ARG A 105 4.09 6.16 10.46
N ILE A 106 5.01 7.03 10.04
CA ILE A 106 5.38 7.17 8.62
C ILE A 106 6.04 5.88 8.12
N ALA A 107 6.98 5.30 8.85
CA ALA A 107 7.60 4.02 8.52
C ALA A 107 6.57 2.88 8.45
N GLY A 108 5.58 2.90 9.35
CA GLY A 108 4.48 1.94 9.39
C GLY A 108 3.48 2.06 8.23
N SER A 109 3.38 3.24 7.60
CA SER A 109 2.45 3.49 6.49
C SER A 109 2.67 2.59 5.27
N ARG A 110 3.91 2.07 5.09
CA ARG A 110 4.23 1.09 4.04
C ARG A 110 3.29 -0.11 4.06
N TRP A 111 2.91 -0.59 5.24
CA TRP A 111 1.96 -1.71 5.33
C TRP A 111 0.57 -1.31 4.84
N ALA A 112 0.09 -0.12 5.20
CA ALA A 112 -1.21 0.36 4.73
C ALA A 112 -1.24 0.50 3.20
N VAL A 113 -0.11 0.88 2.59
CA VAL A 113 0.06 0.91 1.14
C VAL A 113 -0.03 -0.50 0.55
N GLU A 114 0.69 -1.48 1.12
CA GLU A 114 0.62 -2.88 0.67
C GLU A 114 -0.80 -3.46 0.80
N GLU A 115 -1.47 -3.20 1.92
CA GLU A 115 -2.85 -3.62 2.14
C GLU A 115 -3.81 -2.97 1.13
N CYS A 116 -3.62 -1.68 0.82
CA CYS A 116 -4.38 -0.98 -0.22
C CYS A 116 -4.17 -1.65 -1.59
N PHE A 117 -2.94 -2.01 -1.96
CA PHE A 117 -2.68 -2.74 -3.20
C PHE A 117 -3.33 -4.13 -3.21
N GLN A 118 -3.30 -4.86 -2.11
CA GLN A 118 -3.98 -6.16 -2.02
C GLN A 118 -5.50 -6.01 -2.15
N GLN A 119 -6.09 -4.97 -1.55
CA GLN A 119 -7.51 -4.65 -1.74
C GLN A 119 -7.81 -4.24 -3.19
N ALA A 120 -6.94 -3.47 -3.84
CA ALA A 120 -7.12 -3.07 -5.23
C ALA A 120 -7.17 -4.27 -6.17
N LYS A 121 -6.28 -5.25 -5.95
CA LYS A 121 -6.28 -6.52 -6.68
C LYS A 121 -7.55 -7.31 -6.43
N GLY A 122 -7.84 -7.63 -5.16
CA GLY A 122 -8.96 -8.50 -4.82
C GLY A 122 -10.36 -7.89 -5.00
N GLN A 123 -10.51 -6.56 -5.02
CA GLN A 123 -11.81 -5.88 -5.08
C GLN A 123 -12.03 -5.10 -6.37
N ALA A 124 -10.97 -4.62 -7.02
CA ALA A 124 -11.07 -3.80 -8.24
C ALA A 124 -10.35 -4.42 -9.45
N GLY A 125 -9.86 -5.66 -9.34
CA GLY A 125 -9.23 -6.39 -10.44
C GLY A 125 -7.97 -5.71 -10.97
N LEU A 126 -7.19 -5.06 -10.09
CA LEU A 126 -6.01 -4.29 -10.49
C LEU A 126 -5.01 -5.12 -11.31
N ASP A 127 -4.88 -6.41 -11.01
CA ASP A 127 -4.04 -7.38 -11.72
C ASP A 127 -4.81 -8.30 -12.69
N GLU A 128 -6.14 -8.12 -12.83
CA GLU A 128 -7.00 -8.91 -13.70
C GLU A 128 -7.16 -8.26 -15.08
N TYR A 129 -6.06 -8.04 -15.81
CA TYR A 129 -6.08 -7.50 -17.17
C TYR A 129 -5.43 -8.44 -18.19
N GLN A 130 -6.00 -8.53 -19.39
CA GLN A 130 -5.43 -9.28 -20.53
C GLN A 130 -4.96 -8.34 -21.66
N VAL A 131 -4.69 -7.09 -21.31
CA VAL A 131 -4.42 -6.01 -22.26
C VAL A 131 -2.98 -6.05 -22.75
N ARG A 132 -2.78 -5.82 -24.05
CA ARG A 132 -1.45 -5.81 -24.71
C ARG A 132 -1.02 -4.44 -25.27
N ASP A 133 -1.86 -3.43 -25.11
CA ASP A 133 -1.60 -2.03 -25.52
C ASP A 133 -1.42 -1.14 -24.29
N TRP A 134 -0.43 -0.25 -24.33
CA TRP A 134 -0.16 0.74 -23.30
C TRP A 134 -1.40 1.56 -22.91
N ARG A 135 -2.17 2.05 -23.88
CA ARG A 135 -3.33 2.93 -23.60
C ARG A 135 -4.40 2.19 -22.81
N ALA A 136 -4.68 0.95 -23.23
CA ALA A 136 -5.69 0.15 -22.59
C ALA A 136 -5.21 -0.37 -21.22
N TRP A 137 -3.91 -0.63 -21.04
CA TRP A 137 -3.34 -0.93 -19.72
C TRP A 137 -3.46 0.27 -18.78
N HIS A 138 -3.08 1.46 -19.24
CA HIS A 138 -3.17 2.69 -18.45
C HIS A 138 -4.62 3.00 -18.05
N ALA A 139 -5.58 2.82 -18.98
CA ALA A 139 -6.99 2.99 -18.68
C ALA A 139 -7.48 1.98 -17.62
N HIS A 140 -7.08 0.71 -17.74
CA HIS A 140 -7.44 -0.34 -16.77
C HIS A 140 -6.93 -0.02 -15.36
N ILE A 141 -5.63 0.25 -15.22
CA ILE A 141 -5.02 0.58 -13.92
C ILE A 141 -5.69 1.80 -13.29
N THR A 142 -5.92 2.85 -14.08
CA THR A 142 -6.58 4.08 -13.60
C THR A 142 -8.00 3.81 -13.11
N LEU A 143 -8.79 3.05 -13.88
CA LEU A 143 -10.17 2.70 -13.52
C LEU A 143 -10.23 1.79 -12.29
N SER A 144 -9.34 0.80 -12.18
CA SER A 144 -9.25 -0.07 -11.00
C SER A 144 -8.88 0.72 -9.74
N MET A 145 -7.92 1.65 -9.82
CA MET A 145 -7.57 2.52 -8.69
C MET A 145 -8.74 3.45 -8.31
N ALA A 146 -9.43 4.04 -9.30
CA ALA A 146 -10.60 4.88 -9.06
C ALA A 146 -11.77 4.10 -8.43
N ALA A 147 -12.02 2.87 -8.89
CA ALA A 147 -13.04 1.99 -8.33
C ALA A 147 -12.74 1.63 -6.87
N LEU A 148 -11.49 1.30 -6.53
CA LEU A 148 -11.11 1.08 -5.13
C LEU A 148 -11.29 2.34 -4.29
N ALA A 149 -10.83 3.50 -4.78
CA ALA A 149 -10.98 4.76 -4.05
C ALA A 149 -12.46 5.06 -3.74
N TRP A 150 -13.34 4.85 -4.72
CA TRP A 150 -14.78 5.00 -4.54
C TRP A 150 -15.31 4.03 -3.48
N LEU A 151 -14.92 2.74 -3.50
CA LEU A 151 -15.36 1.76 -2.50
C LEU A 151 -14.90 2.12 -1.08
N VAL A 152 -13.69 2.65 -0.93
CA VAL A 152 -13.14 3.11 0.36
C VAL A 152 -13.91 4.34 0.85
N VAL A 153 -14.20 5.30 -0.03
CA VAL A 153 -15.01 6.48 0.32
C VAL A 153 -16.42 6.07 0.72
N ALA A 154 -17.07 5.19 -0.06
CA ALA A 154 -18.39 4.65 0.25
C ALA A 154 -18.43 4.02 1.66
N LYS A 155 -17.41 3.22 2.02
CA LYS A 155 -17.25 2.66 3.37
C LYS A 155 -17.16 3.74 4.45
N THR A 156 -16.43 4.82 4.21
CA THR A 156 -16.31 5.91 5.20
C THR A 156 -17.60 6.70 5.36
N THR A 157 -18.42 6.79 4.32
CA THR A 157 -19.73 7.45 4.37
C THR A 157 -20.85 6.58 4.93
N THR A 158 -20.71 5.25 4.94
CA THR A 158 -21.69 4.39 5.60
C THR A 158 -21.62 4.58 7.12
N PRO A 159 -22.74 4.89 7.80
CA PRO A 159 -22.74 5.01 9.25
C PRO A 159 -22.27 3.70 9.88
N LYS A 160 -21.40 3.79 10.88
CA LYS A 160 -21.08 2.64 11.73
C LYS A 160 -22.36 2.22 12.43
N SER A 161 -22.96 1.11 12.02
CA SER A 161 -24.10 0.53 12.73
C SER A 161 -23.72 0.33 14.19
N GLY A 162 -24.29 1.14 15.07
CA GLY A 162 -23.90 1.21 16.46
C GLY A 162 -24.68 2.27 17.21
N THR A 163 -26.00 2.10 17.25
CA THR A 163 -26.94 2.41 18.35
C THR A 163 -28.31 2.51 17.70
N HIS A 164 -29.12 1.45 17.76
CA HIS A 164 -30.59 1.44 17.92
C HIS A 164 -31.03 -0.03 17.95
N GLY A 165 -31.49 -0.48 19.13
CA GLY A 165 -32.47 -1.56 19.30
C GLY A 165 -32.13 -2.98 18.82
N SER A 166 -31.88 -3.86 19.79
CA SER A 166 -32.30 -5.27 19.79
C SER A 166 -31.84 -6.24 18.69
N ASP A 167 -30.70 -6.04 18.03
CA ASP A 167 -30.03 -7.12 17.31
C ASP A 167 -28.50 -7.06 17.45
N GLY A 168 -27.90 -8.19 17.80
CA GLY A 168 -26.53 -8.29 18.28
C GLY A 168 -25.46 -7.81 17.28
N MET A 169 -24.48 -7.07 17.80
CA MET A 169 -23.09 -6.97 17.31
C MET A 169 -22.88 -7.07 15.78
N MET A 170 -23.55 -6.24 14.99
CA MET A 170 -23.34 -6.19 13.55
C MET A 170 -21.99 -5.53 13.22
N ILE A 171 -21.13 -6.27 12.53
CA ILE A 171 -19.87 -5.74 12.00
C ILE A 171 -20.20 -4.67 10.93
N GLY A 172 -19.60 -3.48 11.04
CA GLY A 172 -19.80 -2.40 10.08
C GLY A 172 -19.37 -2.78 8.65
N TYR A 173 -19.92 -2.10 7.65
CA TYR A 173 -19.67 -2.44 6.24
C TYR A 173 -18.17 -2.44 5.90
N THR A 174 -17.75 -3.54 5.25
CA THR A 174 -16.40 -3.70 4.73
C THR A 174 -16.37 -3.41 3.23
N VAL A 175 -15.19 -3.08 2.67
CA VAL A 175 -15.02 -2.86 1.22
C VAL A 175 -15.53 -4.05 0.38
N PRO A 176 -15.25 -5.33 0.74
CA PRO A 176 -15.81 -6.47 0.02
C PRO A 176 -17.32 -6.59 0.10
N GLU A 177 -17.95 -6.14 1.19
CA GLU A 177 -19.40 -6.19 1.37
C GLU A 177 -20.09 -5.14 0.50
N ILE A 178 -19.58 -3.91 0.50
CA ILE A 178 -20.10 -2.83 -0.36
C ILE A 178 -19.96 -3.21 -1.83
N ARG A 179 -18.82 -3.77 -2.24
CA ARG A 179 -18.63 -4.28 -3.60
C ARG A 179 -19.67 -5.35 -3.95
N ARG A 180 -19.93 -6.31 -3.05
CA ARG A 180 -20.91 -7.37 -3.27
C ARG A 180 -22.33 -6.83 -3.43
N LEU A 181 -22.74 -5.89 -2.58
CA LEU A 181 -24.06 -5.25 -2.66
C LEU A 181 -24.22 -4.49 -3.98
N ILE A 182 -23.21 -3.74 -4.39
CA ILE A 182 -23.24 -3.00 -5.65
C ILE A 182 -23.25 -3.94 -6.84
N ALA A 183 -22.44 -5.00 -6.82
CA ALA A 183 -22.48 -6.01 -7.87
C ALA A 183 -23.88 -6.65 -7.94
N ALA A 184 -24.53 -6.93 -6.80
CA ALA A 184 -25.90 -7.46 -6.80
C ALA A 184 -26.93 -6.47 -7.37
N LEU A 185 -26.78 -5.17 -7.09
CA LEU A 185 -27.69 -4.13 -7.58
C LEU A 185 -27.45 -3.75 -9.04
N LEU A 186 -26.19 -3.70 -9.48
CA LEU A 186 -25.79 -3.26 -10.83
C LEU A 186 -25.68 -4.40 -11.84
N VAL A 187 -25.36 -5.62 -11.42
CA VAL A 187 -25.35 -6.79 -12.31
C VAL A 187 -26.79 -7.21 -12.57
N ARG A 188 -27.44 -6.42 -13.41
CA ARG A 188 -28.67 -6.79 -14.09
C ARG A 188 -28.35 -8.05 -14.89
N ARG A 189 -28.97 -9.20 -14.55
CA ARG A 189 -28.89 -10.41 -15.38
C ARG A 189 -29.22 -10.01 -16.81
N HIS A 190 -28.24 -10.12 -17.72
CA HIS A 190 -28.46 -9.84 -19.13
C HIS A 190 -29.62 -10.71 -19.61
N GLN A 191 -30.67 -10.08 -20.15
CA GLN A 191 -31.79 -10.82 -20.73
C GLN A 191 -31.27 -11.84 -21.73
N ALA A 192 -31.87 -13.03 -21.79
CA ALA A 192 -31.40 -14.13 -22.63
C ALA A 192 -31.10 -13.68 -24.08
N LYS A 193 -31.93 -12.79 -24.64
CA LYS A 193 -31.73 -12.20 -25.97
C LYS A 193 -30.36 -11.51 -26.14
N HIS A 194 -29.89 -10.79 -25.13
CA HIS A 194 -28.58 -10.12 -25.15
C HIS A 194 -27.42 -11.13 -25.12
N VAL A 195 -27.54 -12.19 -24.32
CA VAL A 195 -26.56 -13.29 -24.25
C VAL A 195 -26.48 -14.04 -25.59
N TRP A 196 -27.64 -14.35 -26.18
CA TRP A 196 -27.74 -14.99 -27.49
C TRP A 196 -27.15 -14.12 -28.61
N TRP A 197 -27.44 -12.82 -28.61
CA TRP A 197 -26.86 -11.88 -29.57
C TRP A 197 -25.33 -11.80 -29.44
N TRP A 198 -24.80 -11.71 -28.21
CA TRP A 198 -23.37 -11.67 -27.95
C TRP A 198 -22.66 -12.96 -28.38
N SER A 199 -23.27 -14.13 -28.14
CA SER A 199 -22.77 -15.42 -28.62
C SER A 199 -22.70 -15.48 -30.15
N ARG A 200 -23.74 -15.00 -30.84
CA ARG A 200 -23.78 -14.96 -32.30
C ARG A 200 -22.75 -13.99 -32.88
N TRP A 201 -22.57 -12.82 -32.27
CA TRP A 201 -21.52 -11.87 -32.66
C TRP A 201 -20.11 -12.46 -32.48
N ARG A 202 -19.82 -13.10 -31.35
CA ARG A 202 -18.50 -13.69 -31.06
C ARG A 202 -18.14 -14.79 -32.06
N ARG A 203 -19.09 -15.69 -32.36
CA ARG A 203 -18.92 -16.76 -33.35
C ARG A 203 -18.68 -16.21 -34.76
N ARG A 204 -19.41 -15.16 -35.17
CA ARG A 204 -19.16 -14.49 -36.46
C ARG A 204 -17.77 -13.86 -36.53
N ARG A 205 -17.30 -13.23 -35.44
CA ARG A 205 -15.96 -12.63 -35.37
C ARG A 205 -14.85 -13.69 -35.43
N GLN A 206 -15.00 -14.79 -34.70
CA GLN A 206 -14.07 -15.93 -34.76
C GLN A 206 -14.03 -16.55 -36.16
N ALA A 207 -15.18 -16.73 -36.81
CA ALA A 207 -15.26 -17.24 -38.18
C ALA A 207 -14.58 -16.31 -39.19
N ARG A 208 -14.70 -14.98 -39.03
CA ARG A 208 -13.97 -14.01 -39.86
C ARG A 208 -12.46 -14.14 -39.64
N LEU A 209 -12.01 -14.18 -38.39
CA LEU A 209 -10.59 -14.32 -38.05
C LEU A 209 -9.98 -15.64 -38.55
N SER A 210 -10.71 -16.75 -38.46
CA SER A 210 -10.26 -18.04 -39.01
C SER A 210 -10.22 -18.02 -40.54
N HIS A 211 -11.19 -17.36 -41.18
CA HIS A 211 -11.23 -17.19 -42.62
C HIS A 211 -10.08 -16.29 -43.12
N TYR A 212 -9.73 -15.22 -42.41
CA TYR A 212 -8.54 -14.41 -42.71
C TYR A 212 -7.24 -15.19 -42.52
N LYS A 213 -7.12 -15.99 -41.46
CA LYS A 213 -5.96 -16.89 -41.24
C LYS A 213 -5.82 -17.97 -42.33
N ARG A 214 -6.93 -18.52 -42.84
CA ARG A 214 -6.91 -19.51 -43.94
C ARG A 214 -6.56 -18.93 -45.30
N ARG A 215 -6.78 -17.62 -45.52
CA ARG A 215 -6.46 -16.94 -46.78
C ARG A 215 -5.05 -16.33 -46.83
N GLY A 216 -4.19 -16.61 -45.85
CA GLY A 216 -2.76 -16.28 -45.92
C GLY A 216 -2.43 -14.78 -45.88
N HIS A 217 -3.36 -13.90 -45.49
CA HIS A 217 -3.01 -12.50 -45.26
C HIS A 217 -2.32 -12.37 -43.90
N ALA A 218 -1.01 -12.12 -43.93
CA ALA A 218 -0.27 -11.63 -42.77
C ALA A 218 -0.93 -10.34 -42.29
N LEU A 219 -1.39 -10.31 -41.03
CA LEU A 219 -1.90 -9.11 -40.40
C LEU A 219 -0.68 -8.23 -40.05
N CYS A 220 -0.48 -7.15 -40.80
CA CYS A 220 0.24 -5.97 -40.31
C CYS A 220 -0.59 -5.27 -39.22
#